data_AF-F0X4Q1-F1
#
_entry.id   AF-F0X4Q1-F1
#
_cell.length_a   1.000
_cell.length_b   1.000
_cell.length_c   1.000
_cell.angle_alpha   90.00
_cell.angle_beta   90.00
_cell.angle_gamma   90.00
#
_symmetry.space_group_name_H-M   'P 1'
#
loop_
_entity.id
_entity.type
_entity.pdbx_description
1 polymer ?
#
loop_
_entity_poly.entity_id
_entity_poly.type
_entity_poly.pdbx_seq_one_letter_code
_entity_poly.pdbx_strand_id
1 'polypeptide(L)'
;MVKEERSHSESAPLVKTEQEEEIGQNKRHTYDDATQVNNVSGNLLCHTESDENKGRSPTFAPLLMATGSLHTFAEQELLVCNMVFNTCWQSYDLMFRKHVISGTSLLTLKKAINKANHASPEEKTSPFTVEWESIRSDLRSTKRPGFIFNMWQSDFEKILHDMEVLFAFINANKDLMKAGGFEVECLLGASLLDSYKRRMIQAKQELHRLRDQFTNYYVLGLAIIATNMLLNVKEQIVSVEVSRGVLLEEDEEKITDILEQQRLALDAFISQGAETQSI
;
A
#
# COMPACT_ATOMS: atom_id res chain seq x y z
N MET A 1 38.10 -26.12 -43.58
CA MET A 1 38.02 -26.62 -44.97
C MET A 1 37.25 -27.95 -44.91
N VAL A 2 35.95 -28.02 -45.24
CA VAL A 2 35.33 -28.00 -46.59
C VAL A 2 35.83 -29.24 -47.36
N LYS A 3 35.06 -30.24 -47.85
CA LYS A 3 33.68 -30.43 -48.35
C LYS A 3 33.44 -31.98 -48.41
N GLU A 4 32.27 -32.56 -48.10
CA GLU A 4 30.97 -32.58 -48.83
C GLU A 4 30.92 -33.57 -50.02
N GLU A 5 29.97 -34.52 -49.98
CA GLU A 5 29.14 -35.08 -51.10
C GLU A 5 28.22 -36.17 -50.46
N ARG A 6 26.91 -36.00 -50.21
CA ARG A 6 25.71 -36.03 -51.11
C ARG A 6 25.74 -37.24 -52.08
N SER A 7 24.75 -38.14 -52.15
CA SER A 7 23.32 -37.88 -52.37
C SER A 7 22.43 -39.16 -52.54
N HIS A 8 21.11 -38.99 -52.33
CA HIS A 8 19.92 -39.70 -52.91
C HIS A 8 19.69 -41.22 -52.64
N SER A 9 18.49 -41.81 -52.51
CA SER A 9 17.07 -41.44 -52.40
C SER A 9 16.21 -42.74 -52.23
N GLU A 10 14.91 -42.61 -51.93
CA GLU A 10 13.83 -43.64 -51.96
C GLU A 10 13.80 -44.66 -50.80
N SER A 11 12.66 -45.03 -50.17
CA SER A 11 11.24 -44.80 -50.44
C SER A 11 10.41 -45.12 -49.17
N ALA A 12 9.37 -44.30 -48.91
CA ALA A 12 8.16 -44.66 -48.14
C ALA A 12 7.12 -45.24 -49.15
N PRO A 13 5.88 -45.70 -48.83
CA PRO A 13 5.06 -45.42 -47.64
C PRO A 13 4.12 -46.56 -47.14
N LEU A 14 3.40 -46.34 -46.03
CA LEU A 14 1.98 -46.73 -45.97
C LEU A 14 1.17 -45.79 -45.06
N VAL A 15 0.18 -45.17 -45.67
CA VAL A 15 -0.84 -44.25 -45.15
C VAL A 15 -2.14 -45.04 -44.92
N LYS A 16 -2.97 -44.61 -43.94
CA LYS A 16 -4.46 -44.46 -43.97
C LYS A 16 -5.05 -44.59 -42.55
N THR A 17 -5.96 -43.76 -42.04
CA THR A 17 -6.70 -42.60 -42.58
C THR A 17 -7.23 -41.75 -41.40
N GLU A 18 -7.42 -40.47 -41.67
CA GLU A 18 -8.11 -39.44 -40.89
C GLU A 18 -9.61 -39.70 -40.71
N GLN A 19 -10.20 -39.08 -39.68
CA GLN A 19 -11.44 -38.30 -39.84
C GLN A 19 -11.46 -37.15 -38.82
N GLU A 20 -11.42 -35.93 -39.36
CA GLU A 20 -11.71 -34.66 -38.70
C GLU A 20 -13.23 -34.49 -38.54
N GLU A 21 -13.67 -33.78 -37.50
CA GLU A 21 -14.68 -32.74 -37.65
C GLU A 21 -14.50 -31.65 -36.59
N GLU A 22 -14.49 -30.42 -37.10
CA GLU A 22 -14.17 -29.13 -36.50
C GLU A 22 -15.52 -28.42 -36.18
N ILE A 23 -15.71 -27.63 -35.12
CA ILE A 23 -15.76 -26.15 -35.13
C ILE A 23 -16.52 -25.67 -33.87
N GLY A 24 -16.09 -24.58 -33.24
CA GLY A 24 -16.96 -23.78 -32.35
C GLY A 24 -16.26 -22.81 -31.39
N GLN A 25 -15.67 -21.73 -31.91
CA GLN A 25 -15.05 -20.63 -31.15
C GLN A 25 -16.04 -19.69 -30.43
N ASN A 26 -15.47 -18.86 -29.53
CA ASN A 26 -15.90 -17.54 -29.01
C ASN A 26 -16.67 -17.52 -27.67
N LYS A 27 -16.43 -16.59 -26.71
CA LYS A 27 -15.77 -15.27 -26.72
C LYS A 27 -15.47 -14.79 -25.27
N ARG A 28 -14.40 -13.99 -25.15
CA ARG A 28 -14.03 -13.13 -24.00
C ARG A 28 -15.14 -12.13 -23.65
N HIS A 29 -15.25 -11.73 -22.39
CA HIS A 29 -16.04 -10.57 -21.95
C HIS A 29 -15.12 -9.50 -21.35
N THR A 30 -15.13 -8.34 -22.00
CA THR A 30 -14.59 -7.05 -21.55
C THR A 30 -15.78 -6.10 -21.54
N TYR A 31 -15.91 -5.23 -20.54
CA TYR A 31 -16.82 -4.08 -20.61
C TYR A 31 -16.14 -2.84 -20.07
N ASP A 32 -16.06 -1.83 -20.92
CA ASP A 32 -15.92 -0.42 -20.56
C ASP A 32 -17.06 0.38 -21.23
N ASP A 33 -17.55 1.34 -20.46
CA ASP A 33 -18.04 2.70 -20.77
C ASP A 33 -19.47 3.06 -21.25
N ALA A 34 -20.01 4.03 -20.49
CA ALA A 34 -20.72 5.28 -20.86
C ALA A 34 -22.18 5.31 -21.45
N THR A 35 -23.08 5.90 -20.62
CA THR A 35 -24.17 6.89 -20.87
C THR A 35 -25.31 6.68 -21.89
N GLN A 36 -26.56 6.79 -21.40
CA GLN A 36 -27.71 7.58 -21.95
C GLN A 36 -28.93 7.44 -20.99
N VAL A 37 -29.30 8.46 -20.20
CA VAL A 37 -30.39 9.46 -20.42
C VAL A 37 -31.67 8.91 -21.05
N ASN A 38 -32.76 8.84 -20.26
CA ASN A 38 -34.10 9.24 -20.70
C ASN A 38 -35.06 9.50 -19.51
N ASN A 39 -35.67 10.69 -19.54
CA ASN A 39 -36.79 11.14 -18.74
C ASN A 39 -38.11 10.47 -19.18
N VAL A 40 -38.97 10.08 -18.24
CA VAL A 40 -40.44 10.25 -18.35
C VAL A 40 -41.04 10.48 -16.96
N SER A 41 -41.85 11.53 -16.87
CA SER A 41 -42.57 12.07 -15.72
C SER A 41 -43.63 11.14 -15.11
N GLY A 42 -43.89 11.35 -13.82
CA GLY A 42 -45.09 10.88 -13.12
C GLY A 42 -45.28 11.63 -11.80
N ASN A 43 -45.91 12.80 -11.86
CA ASN A 43 -46.38 13.54 -10.70
C ASN A 43 -47.40 12.73 -9.90
N LEU A 44 -47.19 12.57 -8.60
CA LEU A 44 -48.28 12.38 -7.64
C LEU A 44 -47.97 13.16 -6.37
N LEU A 45 -48.64 14.29 -6.21
CA LEU A 45 -48.78 15.02 -4.96
C LEU A 45 -49.69 14.21 -4.02
N CYS A 46 -49.27 14.03 -2.77
CA CYS A 46 -50.20 13.91 -1.65
C CYS A 46 -49.62 14.65 -0.44
N HIS A 47 -50.48 15.44 0.20
CA HIS A 47 -50.18 16.36 1.30
C HIS A 47 -50.30 15.67 2.67
N THR A 48 -49.61 16.26 3.67
CA THR A 48 -49.81 16.20 5.14
C THR A 48 -49.56 14.84 5.80
N GLU A 49 -48.82 14.67 6.90
CA GLU A 49 -48.73 15.44 8.14
C GLU A 49 -47.33 15.34 8.80
N SER A 50 -47.09 16.26 9.73
CA SER A 50 -46.02 16.32 10.72
C SER A 50 -45.83 15.01 11.50
N ASP A 51 -44.58 14.58 11.67
CA ASP A 51 -44.20 13.85 12.88
C ASP A 51 -42.75 14.17 13.26
N GLU A 52 -42.64 14.77 14.44
CA GLU A 52 -41.40 15.16 15.08
C GLU A 52 -40.60 13.91 15.52
N ASN A 53 -39.27 14.06 15.57
CA ASN A 53 -38.35 13.15 16.26
C ASN A 53 -38.29 11.68 15.80
N LYS A 54 -37.49 11.42 14.76
CA LYS A 54 -36.72 10.16 14.68
C LYS A 54 -35.29 10.40 14.21
N GLY A 55 -34.35 10.18 15.13
CA GLY A 55 -33.03 9.64 14.80
C GLY A 55 -31.95 10.64 14.35
N ARG A 56 -31.75 11.74 15.08
CA ARG A 56 -30.42 12.38 15.08
C ARG A 56 -29.43 11.40 15.70
N SER A 57 -28.67 10.68 14.86
CA SER A 57 -27.40 10.11 15.30
C SER A 57 -26.58 11.23 15.96
N PRO A 58 -25.90 10.98 17.08
CA PRO A 58 -25.06 11.99 17.68
C PRO A 58 -23.90 12.27 16.71
N THR A 59 -24.06 13.30 15.88
CA THR A 59 -22.96 13.93 15.17
C THR A 59 -21.92 14.25 16.24
N PHE A 60 -20.65 13.89 16.07
CA PHE A 60 -19.59 14.16 17.04
C PHE A 60 -19.30 15.66 17.26
N ALA A 61 -19.95 16.54 16.49
CA ALA A 61 -19.79 17.99 16.57
C ALA A 61 -20.03 18.62 17.96
N PRO A 62 -21.00 18.17 18.79
CA PRO A 62 -21.23 18.76 20.11
C PRO A 62 -20.18 18.38 21.16
N LEU A 63 -19.45 17.26 20.99
CA LEU A 63 -18.47 16.81 22.00
C LEU A 63 -17.21 17.70 22.03
N LEU A 64 -16.86 18.33 20.89
CA LEU A 64 -15.77 19.32 20.83
C LEU A 64 -16.21 20.72 21.29
N MET A 65 -17.51 21.03 21.22
CA MET A 65 -18.08 22.30 21.70
C MET A 65 -18.43 22.28 23.19
N ALA A 66 -18.47 21.09 23.82
CA ALA A 66 -18.80 20.91 25.23
C ALA A 66 -17.61 21.14 26.17
N THR A 67 -16.38 21.23 25.66
CA THR A 67 -15.24 21.73 26.42
C THR A 67 -15.28 23.25 26.32
N GLY A 68 -15.54 23.95 27.43
CA GLY A 68 -15.60 25.41 27.51
C GLY A 68 -14.27 26.14 27.26
N SER A 69 -13.41 25.58 26.40
CA SER A 69 -12.16 26.17 25.93
C SER A 69 -12.42 26.73 24.53
N LEU A 70 -12.17 28.04 24.38
CA LEU A 70 -12.20 28.76 23.11
C LEU A 70 -11.00 28.30 22.25
N HIS A 71 -10.98 27.03 21.85
CA HIS A 71 -9.98 26.54 20.92
C HIS A 71 -10.20 27.26 19.59
N THR A 72 -9.17 27.95 19.11
CA THR A 72 -9.21 28.57 17.79
C THR A 72 -9.46 27.48 16.73
N PHE A 73 -10.05 27.83 15.59
CA PHE A 73 -10.27 26.88 14.48
C PHE A 73 -8.97 26.14 14.10
N ALA A 74 -7.83 26.83 14.17
CA ALA A 74 -6.51 26.25 13.96
C ALA A 74 -6.12 25.18 15.01
N GLU A 75 -6.47 25.38 16.28
CA GLU A 75 -6.22 24.38 17.34
C GLU A 75 -7.08 23.13 17.16
N GLN A 76 -8.31 23.29 16.67
CA GLN A 76 -9.19 22.16 16.34
C GLN A 76 -8.65 21.37 15.15
N GLU A 77 -8.23 22.04 14.08
CA GLU A 77 -7.58 21.39 12.92
C GLU A 77 -6.31 20.64 13.33
N LEU A 78 -5.49 21.22 14.22
CA LEU A 78 -4.29 20.57 14.73
C LEU A 78 -4.61 19.32 15.56
N LEU A 79 -5.65 19.36 16.39
CA LEU A 79 -6.08 18.20 17.17
C LEU A 79 -6.50 17.05 16.24
N VAL A 80 -7.27 17.34 15.20
CA VAL A 80 -7.67 16.34 14.19
C VAL A 80 -6.46 15.76 13.47
N CYS A 81 -5.52 16.60 13.03
CA CYS A 81 -4.28 16.14 12.39
C CYS A 81 -3.49 15.22 13.33
N ASN A 82 -3.39 15.56 14.62
CA ASN A 82 -2.72 14.73 15.61
C ASN A 82 -3.40 13.36 15.79
N MET A 83 -4.74 13.28 15.76
CA MET A 83 -5.44 12.00 15.80
C MET A 83 -5.07 11.13 14.59
N VAL A 84 -5.11 11.72 13.39
CA VAL A 84 -4.72 11.03 12.15
C VAL A 84 -3.28 10.55 12.22
N PHE A 85 -2.35 11.41 12.63
CA PHE A 85 -0.94 11.05 12.76
C PHE A 85 -0.72 9.94 13.79
N ASN A 86 -1.42 9.96 14.92
CA ASN A 86 -1.33 8.88 15.91
C ASN A 86 -1.82 7.54 15.34
N THR A 87 -2.88 7.53 14.55
CA THR A 87 -3.34 6.30 13.89
C THR A 87 -2.35 5.81 12.82
N CYS A 88 -1.79 6.73 12.02
CA CYS A 88 -0.74 6.39 11.06
C CYS A 88 0.52 5.86 11.75
N TRP A 89 0.92 6.47 12.87
CA TRP A 89 2.03 6.02 13.69
C TRP A 89 1.86 4.57 14.16
N GLN A 90 0.68 4.25 14.70
CA GLN A 90 0.35 2.88 15.14
C GLN A 90 0.34 1.89 13.96
N SER A 91 -0.12 2.34 12.79
CA SER A 91 -0.12 1.54 11.57
C SER A 91 1.31 1.24 11.10
N TYR A 92 2.22 2.21 11.18
CA TYR A 92 3.64 2.01 10.89
C TYR A 92 4.28 1.03 11.88
N ASP A 93 3.98 1.15 13.18
CA ASP A 93 4.46 0.20 14.19
C ASP A 93 3.94 -1.22 13.96
N LEU A 94 2.70 -1.36 13.49
CA LEU A 94 2.14 -2.66 13.13
C LEU A 94 2.83 -3.26 11.90
N MET A 95 3.08 -2.45 10.86
CA MET A 95 3.77 -2.90 9.65
C MET A 95 5.22 -3.31 9.96
N PHE A 96 5.92 -2.59 10.83
CA PHE A 96 7.25 -2.95 11.29
C PHE A 96 7.24 -4.28 12.05
N ARG A 97 6.35 -4.44 13.04
CA ARG A 97 6.21 -5.70 13.79
C ARG A 97 5.86 -6.90 12.90
N LYS A 98 5.16 -6.65 11.80
CA LYS A 98 4.83 -7.65 10.78
C LYS A 98 5.92 -7.81 9.71
N HIS A 99 7.11 -7.26 9.90
CA HIS A 99 8.21 -7.33 8.93
C HIS A 99 7.85 -6.83 7.52
N VAL A 100 6.83 -5.98 7.38
CA VAL A 100 6.41 -5.41 6.09
C VAL A 100 7.33 -4.25 5.70
N ILE A 101 7.88 -3.55 6.70
CA ILE A 101 8.85 -2.49 6.52
C ILE A 101 10.04 -2.70 7.46
N SER A 102 11.22 -2.25 7.03
CA SER A 102 12.43 -2.23 7.86
C SER A 102 12.37 -1.16 8.95
N GLY A 103 13.24 -1.31 9.96
CA GLY A 103 13.38 -0.30 11.01
C GLY A 103 13.82 1.06 10.49
N THR A 104 14.62 1.10 9.41
CA THR A 104 15.03 2.37 8.80
C THR A 104 13.84 3.09 8.15
N SER A 105 12.96 2.34 7.48
CA SER A 105 11.72 2.86 6.88
C SER A 105 10.75 3.37 7.94
N LEU A 106 10.62 2.65 9.06
CA LEU A 106 9.85 3.10 10.22
C LEU A 106 10.36 4.44 10.78
N LEU A 107 11.68 4.58 10.93
CA LEU A 107 12.29 5.81 11.43
C LEU A 107 12.03 7.00 10.50
N THR A 108 12.13 6.81 9.18
CA THR A 108 11.79 7.84 8.18
C THR A 108 10.36 8.33 8.35
N LEU A 109 9.40 7.42 8.49
CA LEU A 109 7.98 7.74 8.65
C LEU A 109 7.69 8.45 9.98
N LYS A 110 8.24 7.95 11.09
CA LYS A 110 8.07 8.56 12.42
C LYS A 110 8.71 9.95 12.52
N LYS A 111 9.87 10.14 11.90
CA LYS A 111 10.54 11.44 11.80
C LYS A 111 9.66 12.45 11.05
N ALA A 112 8.99 12.02 9.97
CA ALA A 112 8.09 12.89 9.22
C ALA A 112 6.88 13.33 10.04
N ILE A 113 6.24 12.41 10.78
CA ILE A 113 5.14 12.76 11.70
C ILE A 113 5.62 13.73 12.78
N ASN A 114 6.76 13.44 13.43
CA ASN A 114 7.29 14.33 14.46
C ASN A 114 7.57 15.74 13.91
N LYS A 115 8.10 15.83 12.69
CA LYS A 115 8.31 17.12 12.02
C LYS A 115 7.00 17.85 11.75
N ALA A 116 5.95 17.14 11.31
CA ALA A 116 4.64 17.72 11.08
C ALA A 116 3.97 18.20 12.40
N ASN A 117 4.12 17.45 13.48
CA ASN A 117 3.59 17.80 14.81
C ASN A 117 4.26 19.04 15.42
N HIS A 118 5.52 19.30 15.05
CA HIS A 118 6.29 20.46 15.52
C HIS A 118 6.33 21.62 14.51
N ALA A 119 5.58 21.53 13.41
CA ALA A 119 5.45 22.64 12.47
C ALA A 119 4.77 23.82 13.16
N SER A 120 5.31 25.04 12.96
CA SER A 120 4.75 26.23 13.57
C SER A 120 3.34 26.50 13.02
N PRO A 121 2.34 26.83 13.85
CA PRO A 121 1.00 27.20 13.38
C PRO A 121 0.99 28.50 12.54
N GLU A 122 2.11 29.24 12.50
CA GLU A 122 2.29 30.41 11.63
C GLU A 122 2.60 30.02 10.17
N GLU A 123 3.07 28.80 9.92
CA GLU A 123 3.21 28.28 8.56
C GLU A 123 1.83 27.98 7.99
N LYS A 124 1.43 28.70 6.93
CA LYS A 124 0.17 28.48 6.19
C LYS A 124 0.09 27.11 5.47
N THR A 125 1.01 26.20 5.78
CA THR A 125 1.18 24.92 5.11
C THR A 125 0.47 23.84 5.92
N SER A 126 -0.42 23.09 5.30
CA SER A 126 -1.14 21.98 5.94
C SER A 126 -0.16 20.97 6.58
N PRO A 127 -0.42 20.45 7.79
CA PRO A 127 0.44 19.46 8.44
C PRO A 127 0.72 18.21 7.59
N PHE A 128 -0.27 17.75 6.81
CA PHE A 128 -0.08 16.63 5.86
C PHE A 128 0.93 16.95 4.76
N THR A 129 1.05 18.23 4.39
CA THR A 129 2.06 18.69 3.44
C THR A 129 3.44 18.65 4.07
N VAL A 130 3.57 19.08 5.33
CA VAL A 130 4.84 19.01 6.05
C VAL A 130 5.32 17.57 6.22
N GLU A 131 4.42 16.66 6.63
CA GLU A 131 4.71 15.23 6.73
C GLU A 131 5.21 14.68 5.38
N TRP A 132 4.43 14.90 4.32
CA TRP A 132 4.76 14.36 3.00
C TRP A 132 6.05 14.94 2.41
N GLU A 133 6.28 16.25 2.50
CA GLU A 133 7.52 16.83 1.99
C GLU A 133 8.73 16.35 2.81
N SER A 134 8.56 16.07 4.11
CA SER A 134 9.58 15.40 4.89
C SER A 134 9.89 14.01 4.35
N ILE A 135 8.86 13.18 4.12
CA ILE A 135 9.01 11.83 3.54
C ILE A 135 9.70 11.93 2.18
N ARG A 136 9.20 12.76 1.26
CA ARG A 136 9.75 12.92 -0.09
C ARG A 136 11.20 13.36 -0.06
N SER A 137 11.56 14.29 0.83
CA SER A 137 12.96 14.76 0.97
C SER A 137 13.90 13.68 1.51
N ASP A 138 13.37 12.72 2.25
CA ASP A 138 14.16 11.65 2.86
C ASP A 138 14.31 10.40 1.98
N LEU A 139 13.49 10.26 0.92
CA LEU A 139 13.64 9.23 -0.11
C LEU A 139 15.08 9.26 -0.68
N ARG A 140 15.69 8.08 -0.80
CA ARG A 140 17.10 7.92 -1.14
C ARG A 140 17.33 7.98 -2.65
N SER A 141 16.36 7.55 -3.45
CA SER A 141 16.41 7.59 -4.92
C SER A 141 16.42 9.01 -5.51
N THR A 142 15.97 10.01 -4.75
CA THR A 142 15.91 11.41 -5.19
C THR A 142 17.16 12.21 -4.82
N LYS A 143 17.99 11.68 -3.91
CA LYS A 143 19.21 12.33 -3.44
C LYS A 143 20.33 12.12 -4.47
N ARG A 144 20.90 13.22 -4.97
CA ARG A 144 22.15 13.16 -5.76
C ARG A 144 23.24 12.47 -4.92
N PRO A 145 24.18 11.74 -5.54
CA PRO A 145 25.31 11.15 -4.83
C PRO A 145 26.15 12.25 -4.19
N GLY A 146 25.87 12.55 -2.91
CA GLY A 146 26.66 13.42 -2.06
C GLY A 146 27.84 12.64 -1.49
N PHE A 147 29.03 13.24 -1.55
CA PHE A 147 30.35 12.63 -1.61
C PHE A 147 30.84 11.70 -0.47
N ILE A 148 30.05 11.29 0.52
CA ILE A 148 30.63 10.48 1.63
C ILE A 148 29.71 9.45 2.31
N PHE A 149 28.37 9.56 2.24
CA PHE A 149 27.48 8.67 2.99
C PHE A 149 26.77 7.60 2.14
N ASN A 150 26.75 7.75 0.81
CA ASN A 150 26.07 6.82 -0.11
C ASN A 150 26.95 5.66 -0.59
N MET A 151 28.19 5.54 -0.10
CA MET A 151 29.17 4.58 -0.62
C MET A 151 28.94 3.14 -0.14
N TRP A 152 28.27 2.97 1.01
CA TRP A 152 28.12 1.67 1.67
C TRP A 152 26.76 1.01 1.41
N GLN A 153 25.87 1.67 0.67
CA GLN A 153 24.52 1.18 0.46
C GLN A 153 24.28 0.83 -1.00
N SER A 154 23.88 -0.42 -1.24
CA SER A 154 23.51 -0.88 -2.58
C SER A 154 22.32 -0.09 -3.12
N ASP A 155 22.26 0.07 -4.44
CA ASP A 155 21.12 0.73 -5.07
C ASP A 155 19.83 -0.03 -4.80
N PHE A 156 19.90 -1.37 -4.72
CA PHE A 156 18.77 -2.20 -4.34
C PHE A 156 18.20 -1.80 -2.97
N GLU A 157 19.02 -1.69 -1.92
CA GLU A 157 18.53 -1.32 -0.59
C GLU A 157 17.92 0.09 -0.54
N LYS A 158 18.47 1.04 -1.33
CA LYS A 158 17.88 2.38 -1.44
C LYS A 158 16.49 2.31 -2.04
N ILE A 159 16.32 1.54 -3.12
CA ILE A 159 15.02 1.38 -3.77
C ILE A 159 14.05 0.61 -2.88
N LEU A 160 14.48 -0.45 -2.20
CA LEU A 160 13.66 -1.20 -1.26
C LEU A 160 13.17 -0.31 -0.11
N HIS A 161 14.07 0.48 0.48
CA HIS A 161 13.69 1.44 1.52
C HIS A 161 12.63 2.44 1.03
N ASP A 162 12.85 3.05 -0.14
CA ASP A 162 11.89 4.01 -0.70
C ASP A 162 10.53 3.35 -0.97
N MET A 163 10.54 2.10 -1.47
CA MET A 163 9.32 1.31 -1.68
C MET A 163 8.59 1.04 -0.37
N GLU A 164 9.30 0.59 0.68
CA GLU A 164 8.72 0.33 2.00
C GLU A 164 8.08 1.59 2.60
N VAL A 165 8.78 2.72 2.55
CA VAL A 165 8.28 4.01 3.06
C VAL A 165 7.02 4.43 2.31
N LEU A 166 7.05 4.42 0.97
CA LEU A 166 5.89 4.81 0.16
C LEU A 166 4.72 3.84 0.34
N PHE A 167 4.98 2.53 0.37
CA PHE A 167 3.98 1.51 0.59
C PHE A 167 3.29 1.67 1.95
N ALA A 168 4.06 1.84 3.01
CA ALA A 168 3.51 2.03 4.36
C ALA A 168 2.72 3.33 4.48
N PHE A 169 3.25 4.44 3.95
CA PHE A 169 2.52 5.71 3.93
C PHE A 169 1.18 5.57 3.21
N ILE A 170 1.16 4.96 2.01
CA ILE A 170 -0.07 4.77 1.24
C ILE A 170 -1.06 3.88 2.01
N ASN A 171 -0.62 2.74 2.54
CA ASN A 171 -1.52 1.79 3.17
C ASN A 171 -2.06 2.27 4.51
N ALA A 172 -1.23 2.88 5.37
CA ALA A 172 -1.71 3.44 6.64
C ALA A 172 -2.82 4.48 6.40
N ASN A 173 -2.61 5.37 5.44
CA ASN A 173 -3.56 6.42 5.12
C ASN A 173 -4.82 5.88 4.41
N LYS A 174 -4.64 4.93 3.49
CA LYS A 174 -5.78 4.27 2.81
C LYS A 174 -6.63 3.47 3.80
N ASP A 175 -6.02 2.74 4.71
CA ASP A 175 -6.71 1.90 5.69
C ASP A 175 -7.45 2.76 6.72
N LEU A 176 -6.87 3.89 7.15
CA LEU A 176 -7.57 4.88 7.98
C LEU A 176 -8.86 5.37 7.30
N MET A 177 -8.78 5.79 6.04
CA MET A 177 -9.96 6.25 5.29
C MET A 177 -10.99 5.14 5.08
N LYS A 178 -10.52 3.91 4.84
CA LYS A 178 -11.40 2.77 4.63
C LYS A 178 -12.12 2.36 5.92
N ALA A 179 -11.43 2.37 7.05
CA ALA A 179 -11.98 1.99 8.34
C ALA A 179 -12.86 3.10 8.95
N GLY A 180 -12.42 4.35 8.83
CA GLY A 180 -13.09 5.51 9.43
C GLY A 180 -14.11 6.19 8.53
N GLY A 181 -14.16 5.86 7.23
CA GLY A 181 -15.24 6.23 6.33
C GLY A 181 -15.61 7.72 6.33
N PHE A 182 -16.92 7.97 6.37
CA PHE A 182 -17.51 9.32 6.31
C PHE A 182 -17.17 10.15 7.56
N GLU A 183 -16.99 9.51 8.71
CA GLU A 183 -16.68 10.14 9.97
C GLU A 183 -15.31 10.84 9.93
N VAL A 184 -14.30 10.16 9.37
CA VAL A 184 -12.96 10.75 9.17
C VAL A 184 -13.00 11.87 8.13
N GLU A 185 -13.80 11.72 7.06
CA GLU A 185 -14.00 12.80 6.08
C GLU A 185 -14.62 14.06 6.70
N CYS A 186 -15.64 13.89 7.55
CA CYS A 186 -16.26 15.00 8.26
C CYS A 186 -15.31 15.65 9.27
N LEU A 187 -14.52 14.84 9.98
CA LEU A 187 -13.58 15.31 10.98
C LEU A 187 -12.48 16.17 10.36
N LEU A 188 -11.95 15.75 9.21
CA LEU A 188 -10.95 16.51 8.45
C LEU A 188 -11.53 17.79 7.85
N GLY A 189 -12.77 17.76 7.37
CA GLY A 189 -13.33 18.88 6.60
C GLY A 189 -12.67 19.03 5.21
N ALA A 190 -13.24 19.89 4.37
CA ALA A 190 -12.93 19.90 2.93
C ALA A 190 -11.46 20.23 2.61
N SER A 191 -10.86 21.23 3.28
CA SER A 191 -9.50 21.69 3.03
C SER A 191 -8.44 20.63 3.39
N LEU A 192 -8.51 20.09 4.61
CA LEU A 192 -7.58 19.08 5.10
C LEU A 192 -7.78 17.75 4.37
N LEU A 193 -9.02 17.36 4.08
CA LEU A 193 -9.31 16.14 3.32
C LEU A 193 -8.73 16.20 1.91
N ASP A 194 -8.85 17.33 1.23
CA ASP A 194 -8.24 17.54 -0.09
C ASP A 194 -6.71 17.53 -0.02
N SER A 195 -6.12 18.19 0.99
CA SER A 195 -4.68 18.08 1.27
C SER A 195 -4.26 16.62 1.47
N TYR A 196 -4.95 15.89 2.34
CA TYR A 196 -4.68 14.50 2.68
C TYR A 196 -4.75 13.57 1.46
N LYS A 197 -5.83 13.65 0.69
CA LYS A 197 -6.02 12.86 -0.56
C LYS A 197 -4.93 13.15 -1.58
N ARG A 198 -4.52 14.42 -1.74
CA ARG A 198 -3.43 14.80 -2.65
C ARG A 198 -2.08 14.17 -2.27
N ARG A 199 -1.76 14.07 -0.98
CA ARG A 199 -0.51 13.43 -0.53
C ARG A 199 -0.47 11.95 -0.88
N MET A 200 -1.58 11.24 -0.71
CA MET A 200 -1.68 9.83 -1.14
C MET A 200 -1.50 9.66 -2.66
N ILE A 201 -2.06 10.57 -3.47
CA ILE A 201 -1.87 10.54 -4.93
C ILE A 201 -0.40 10.75 -5.28
N GLN A 202 0.26 11.74 -4.66
CA GLN A 202 1.68 12.00 -4.89
C GLN A 202 2.57 10.81 -4.48
N ALA A 203 2.27 10.15 -3.36
CA ALA A 203 2.98 8.95 -2.97
C ALA A 203 2.86 7.81 -3.99
N LYS A 204 1.65 7.60 -4.54
CA LYS A 204 1.45 6.62 -5.63
C LYS A 204 2.23 6.99 -6.89
N GLN A 205 2.29 8.27 -7.24
CA GLN A 205 3.07 8.75 -8.38
C GLN A 205 4.57 8.50 -8.19
N GLU A 206 5.11 8.73 -6.99
CA GLU A 206 6.51 8.40 -6.68
C GLU A 206 6.77 6.88 -6.77
N LEU A 207 5.83 6.04 -6.32
CA LEU A 207 5.97 4.60 -6.44
C LEU A 207 5.98 4.15 -7.92
N HIS A 208 5.14 4.76 -8.77
CA HIS A 208 5.20 4.54 -10.21
C HIS A 208 6.51 5.01 -10.83
N ARG A 209 7.04 6.16 -10.39
CA ARG A 209 8.35 6.65 -10.83
C ARG A 209 9.46 5.66 -10.50
N LEU A 210 9.45 5.07 -9.31
CA LEU A 210 10.42 4.02 -8.92
C LEU A 210 10.31 2.79 -9.82
N ARG A 211 9.09 2.31 -10.11
CA ARG A 211 8.85 1.18 -11.02
C ARG A 211 9.44 1.44 -12.40
N ASP A 212 9.20 2.64 -12.94
CA ASP A 212 9.61 2.98 -14.30
C ASP A 212 11.13 3.20 -14.41
N GLN A 213 11.76 3.76 -13.37
CA GLN A 213 13.20 4.04 -13.37
C GLN A 213 14.07 2.85 -12.94
N PHE A 214 13.57 2.00 -12.03
CA PHE A 214 14.33 0.94 -11.38
C PHE A 214 13.60 -0.40 -11.45
N THR A 215 13.08 -0.77 -12.62
CA THR A 215 12.14 -1.90 -12.78
C THR A 215 12.62 -3.20 -12.15
N ASN A 216 13.88 -3.61 -12.35
CA ASN A 216 14.40 -4.86 -11.80
C ASN A 216 14.43 -4.85 -10.27
N TYR A 217 14.96 -3.78 -9.67
CA TYR A 217 14.97 -3.59 -8.21
C TYR A 217 13.56 -3.47 -7.65
N TYR A 218 12.66 -2.82 -8.37
CA TYR A 218 11.26 -2.66 -7.98
C TYR A 218 10.54 -4.01 -7.94
N VAL A 219 10.70 -4.85 -8.97
CA VAL A 219 10.10 -6.19 -9.00
C VAL A 219 10.64 -7.05 -7.86
N LEU A 220 11.94 -6.99 -7.60
CA LEU A 220 12.56 -7.71 -6.48
C LEU A 220 12.05 -7.22 -5.13
N GLY A 221 12.00 -5.90 -4.91
CA GLY A 221 11.48 -5.31 -3.69
C GLY A 221 10.00 -5.64 -3.46
N LEU A 222 9.20 -5.66 -4.52
CA LEU A 222 7.81 -6.10 -4.46
C LEU A 222 7.70 -7.57 -4.04
N ALA A 223 8.55 -8.44 -4.58
CA ALA A 223 8.59 -9.86 -4.21
C ALA A 223 8.96 -10.06 -2.73
N ILE A 224 9.89 -9.26 -2.20
CA ILE A 224 10.28 -9.29 -0.77
C ILE A 224 9.12 -8.86 0.12
N ILE A 225 8.49 -7.71 -0.16
CA ILE A 225 7.33 -7.24 0.61
C ILE A 225 6.21 -8.28 0.56
N ALA A 226 5.90 -8.83 -0.62
CA ALA A 226 4.88 -9.87 -0.79
C ALA A 226 5.21 -11.16 -0.02
N THR A 227 6.48 -11.56 0.01
CA THR A 227 6.95 -12.73 0.76
C THR A 227 6.73 -12.53 2.26
N ASN A 228 7.12 -11.37 2.81
CA ASN A 228 6.86 -11.05 4.21
C ASN A 228 5.36 -11.02 4.52
N MET A 229 4.54 -10.45 3.63
CA MET A 229 3.07 -10.49 3.78
C MET A 229 2.53 -11.93 3.79
N LEU A 230 3.04 -12.82 2.93
CA LEU A 230 2.64 -14.22 2.90
C LEU A 230 3.04 -14.96 4.19
N LEU A 231 4.25 -14.72 4.70
CA LEU A 231 4.70 -15.29 5.98
C LEU A 231 3.79 -14.85 7.13
N ASN A 232 3.38 -13.56 7.16
CA ASN A 232 2.41 -13.07 8.14
C ASN A 232 1.05 -13.75 8.03
N VAL A 233 0.58 -14.04 6.81
CA VAL A 233 -0.68 -14.76 6.61
C VAL A 233 -0.55 -16.20 7.11
N LYS A 234 0.58 -16.88 6.84
CA LYS A 234 0.84 -18.23 7.36
C LYS A 234 0.83 -18.25 8.90
N GLU A 235 1.50 -17.29 9.53
CA GLU A 235 1.53 -17.14 10.98
C GLU A 235 0.13 -16.91 11.58
N GLN A 236 -0.70 -16.09 10.93
CA GLN A 236 -2.11 -15.90 11.32
C GLN A 236 -2.94 -17.18 11.16
N ILE A 237 -2.74 -17.94 10.08
CA ILE A 237 -3.43 -19.22 9.87
C ILE A 237 -3.07 -20.19 10.99
N VAL A 238 -1.78 -20.32 11.33
CA VAL A 238 -1.32 -21.18 12.42
C VAL A 238 -2.04 -20.81 13.72
N SER A 239 -2.00 -19.53 14.12
CA SER A 239 -2.66 -19.05 15.34
C SER A 239 -4.17 -19.34 15.35
N VAL A 240 -4.84 -19.15 14.21
CA VAL A 240 -6.29 -19.44 14.08
C VAL A 240 -6.58 -20.94 14.20
N GLU A 241 -5.79 -21.79 13.56
CA GLU A 241 -6.02 -23.24 13.57
C GLU A 241 -5.69 -23.87 14.94
N VAL A 242 -4.74 -23.31 15.69
CA VAL A 242 -4.51 -23.66 17.10
C VAL A 242 -5.73 -23.27 17.95
N SER A 243 -6.22 -22.04 17.80
CA SER A 243 -7.39 -21.56 18.55
C SER A 243 -8.67 -22.37 18.29
N ARG A 244 -8.75 -23.03 17.13
CA ARG A 244 -9.83 -23.94 16.74
C ARG A 244 -9.66 -25.37 17.23
N GLY A 245 -8.50 -25.69 17.82
CA GLY A 245 -8.13 -27.05 18.20
C GLY A 245 -7.87 -27.98 17.01
N VAL A 246 -7.63 -27.42 15.82
CA VAL A 246 -7.29 -28.18 14.61
C VAL A 246 -5.80 -28.50 14.60
N LEU A 247 -4.97 -27.56 15.05
CA LEU A 247 -3.53 -27.73 15.20
C LEU A 247 -3.16 -27.91 16.68
N LEU A 248 -2.23 -28.82 16.97
CA LEU A 248 -1.68 -29.01 18.31
C LEU A 248 -0.65 -27.92 18.63
N GLU A 249 -0.54 -27.51 19.89
CA GLU A 249 0.45 -26.51 20.35
C GLU A 249 1.90 -26.93 20.01
N GLU A 250 2.19 -28.23 20.08
CA GLU A 250 3.50 -28.79 19.70
C GLU A 250 3.83 -28.64 18.21
N ASP A 251 2.82 -28.51 17.36
CA ASP A 251 2.99 -28.28 15.92
C ASP A 251 2.98 -26.78 15.59
N GLU A 252 2.32 -25.95 16.41
CA GLU A 252 2.43 -24.49 16.34
C GLU A 252 3.87 -24.03 16.49
N GLU A 253 4.57 -24.50 17.53
CA GLU A 253 5.96 -24.14 17.80
C GLU A 253 6.86 -24.48 16.60
N LYS A 254 6.77 -25.73 16.10
CA LYS A 254 7.56 -26.19 14.94
C LYS A 254 7.28 -25.37 13.68
N ILE A 255 6.01 -25.05 13.40
CA ILE A 255 5.68 -24.27 12.21
C ILE A 255 6.17 -22.83 12.37
N THR A 256 6.04 -22.25 13.56
CA THR A 256 6.53 -20.91 13.87
C THR A 256 8.04 -20.82 13.67
N ASP A 257 8.80 -21.81 14.15
CA ASP A 257 10.25 -21.91 13.92
C ASP A 257 10.61 -21.96 12.43
N ILE A 258 9.85 -22.73 11.63
CA ILE A 258 10.06 -22.80 10.18
C ILE A 258 9.79 -21.44 9.52
N LEU A 259 8.75 -20.73 9.95
CA LEU A 259 8.44 -19.40 9.43
C LEU A 259 9.53 -18.38 9.80
N GLU A 260 10.07 -18.45 11.01
CA GLU A 260 11.19 -17.61 11.44
C GLU A 260 12.46 -17.91 10.63
N GLN A 261 12.78 -19.18 10.39
CA GLN A 261 13.89 -19.56 9.51
C GLN A 261 13.73 -19.02 8.08
N GLN A 262 12.51 -19.00 7.54
CA GLN A 262 12.22 -18.40 6.24
C GLN A 262 12.45 -16.88 6.25
N ARG A 263 12.12 -16.19 7.34
CA ARG A 263 12.42 -14.75 7.51
C ARG A 263 13.92 -14.50 7.56
N LEU A 264 14.66 -15.28 8.35
CA LEU A 264 16.12 -15.17 8.45
C LEU A 264 16.82 -15.42 7.10
N ALA A 265 16.34 -16.40 6.33
CA ALA A 265 16.85 -16.66 4.98
C ALA A 265 16.57 -15.50 4.02
N LEU A 266 15.40 -14.86 4.14
CA LEU A 266 15.05 -13.68 3.34
C LEU A 266 15.94 -12.47 3.71
N ASP A 267 16.17 -12.22 4.99
CA ASP A 267 17.04 -11.14 5.46
C ASP A 267 18.50 -11.34 5.01
N ALA A 268 18.98 -12.58 5.06
CA ALA A 268 20.28 -12.94 4.51
C ALA A 268 20.33 -12.69 2.99
N PHE A 269 19.28 -13.04 2.25
CA PHE A 269 19.18 -12.77 0.82
C PHE A 269 19.18 -11.27 0.50
N ILE A 270 18.46 -10.44 1.27
CA ILE A 270 18.47 -8.97 1.11
C ILE A 270 19.88 -8.43 1.31
N SER A 271 20.58 -8.92 2.34
CA SER A 271 21.94 -8.52 2.68
C SER A 271 22.97 -8.96 1.62
N GLN A 272 22.82 -10.16 1.05
CA GLN A 272 23.72 -10.69 0.00
C GLN A 272 23.41 -10.13 -1.41
N GLY A 273 22.14 -9.80 -1.67
CA GLY A 273 21.71 -9.13 -2.91
C GLY A 273 22.34 -7.74 -3.05
N ALA A 274 22.75 -7.12 -1.94
CA ALA A 274 23.52 -5.88 -1.93
C ALA A 274 24.96 -6.06 -2.46
N GLU A 275 25.53 -7.25 -2.33
CA GLU A 275 26.94 -7.55 -2.69
C GLU A 275 27.09 -8.07 -4.13
N THR A 276 26.06 -8.72 -4.68
CA THR A 276 26.15 -9.46 -5.96
C THR A 276 25.82 -8.64 -7.21
N GLN A 277 25.38 -7.38 -7.07
CA GLN A 277 25.06 -6.50 -8.20
C GLN A 277 26.04 -5.33 -8.39
N SER A 278 27.24 -5.39 -7.78
CA SER A 278 28.31 -4.40 -7.98
C SER A 278 29.24 -4.71 -9.16
N ILE A 279 28.78 -5.45 -10.19
CA ILE A 279 29.56 -5.78 -11.39
C ILE A 279 28.95 -5.09 -12.61
#